data_AF-A0A382Z5K9-F1
#
_entry.id   AF-A0A382Z5K9-F1
#
_cell.length_a   1.000
_cell.length_b   1.000
_cell.length_c   1.000
_cell.angle_alpha   90.00
_cell.angle_beta   90.00
_cell.angle_gamma   90.00
#
_symmetry.space_group_name_H-M   'P 1'
#
loop_
_entity.id
_entity.type
_entity.pdbx_description
1 polymer ?
#
loop_
_entity_poly.entity_id
_entity_poly.type
_entity_poly.pdbx_seq_one_letter_code
_entity_poly.pdbx_strand_id
1 'polypeptide(L)'
;MTQTLQISPEIAKLQSEVSTLEKELGKVILEQDEMINAIKPNLEAEYQKTIGYKELECLENEIASRRIKRQIELLQAAINRQEEIDPEKVEQQLDDEFQEWYEKVETHYNKLKEAQDRIEGLMSDEDSAEFKKLYRKLVFKLHPDLNPNQSKDEVNLWHRGQLAYQGGDLDELRSLII
;
A
#
# COMPACT_ATOMS: atom_id res chain seq x y z
N MET A 1 -53.10 31.95 -6.29
CA MET A 1 -51.87 32.74 -6.13
C MET A 1 -50.83 31.86 -5.48
N THR A 2 -49.84 31.41 -6.21
CA THR A 2 -48.72 30.63 -5.67
C THR A 2 -47.88 31.56 -4.80
N GLN A 3 -48.03 31.44 -3.48
CA GLN A 3 -47.14 32.11 -2.53
C GLN A 3 -45.74 31.54 -2.72
N THR A 4 -44.87 32.32 -3.34
CA THR A 4 -43.44 32.02 -3.41
C THR A 4 -42.90 32.12 -1.99
N LEU A 5 -42.67 30.98 -1.35
CA LEU A 5 -42.03 30.89 -0.04
C LEU A 5 -40.65 31.56 -0.14
N GLN A 6 -40.50 32.75 0.46
CA GLN A 6 -39.21 33.40 0.55
C GLN A 6 -38.41 32.76 1.68
N ILE A 7 -37.28 32.17 1.32
CA ILE A 7 -36.33 31.54 2.24
C ILE A 7 -35.77 32.64 3.16
N SER A 8 -35.77 32.39 4.47
CA SER A 8 -35.16 33.31 5.44
C SER A 8 -33.68 33.55 5.10
N PRO A 9 -33.16 34.78 5.20
CA PRO A 9 -31.75 35.08 4.91
C PRO A 9 -30.77 34.24 5.75
N GLU A 10 -31.19 33.75 6.92
CA GLU A 10 -30.42 32.84 7.76
C GLU A 10 -30.34 31.42 7.17
N ILE A 11 -31.43 30.92 6.58
CA ILE A 11 -31.47 29.63 5.88
C ILE A 11 -30.60 29.69 4.62
N ALA A 12 -30.63 30.81 3.89
CA ALA A 12 -29.78 30.99 2.71
C ALA A 12 -28.28 31.00 3.08
N LYS A 13 -27.91 31.62 4.21
CA LYS A 13 -26.54 31.57 4.74
C LYS A 13 -26.12 30.15 5.12
N LEU A 14 -26.94 29.45 5.90
CA LEU A 14 -26.66 28.07 6.30
C LEU A 14 -26.54 27.13 5.10
N GLN A 15 -27.37 27.29 4.07
CA GLN A 15 -27.25 26.53 2.82
C GLN A 15 -25.93 26.81 2.09
N SER A 16 -25.46 28.05 2.10
CA SER A 16 -24.15 28.40 1.52
C SER A 16 -22.98 27.83 2.31
N GLU A 17 -23.07 27.81 3.64
CA GLU A 17 -22.07 27.22 4.52
C GLU A 17 -22.01 25.70 4.34
N VAL A 18 -23.17 25.01 4.31
CA VAL A 18 -23.24 23.58 4.05
C VAL A 18 -22.60 23.23 2.70
N SER A 19 -22.93 23.96 1.63
CA SER A 19 -22.32 23.70 0.31
C SER A 19 -20.81 23.97 0.28
N THR A 20 -20.32 24.88 1.12
CA THR A 20 -18.87 25.14 1.25
C THR A 20 -18.18 24.00 2.00
N LEU A 21 -18.77 23.55 3.11
CA LEU A 21 -18.27 22.42 3.90
C LEU A 21 -18.29 21.10 3.12
N GLU A 22 -19.33 20.84 2.32
CA GLU A 22 -19.39 19.66 1.44
C GLU A 22 -18.22 19.63 0.43
N LYS A 23 -17.86 20.79 -0.14
CA LYS A 23 -16.72 20.91 -1.05
C LYS A 23 -15.39 20.70 -0.33
N GLU A 24 -15.25 21.23 0.87
CA GLU A 24 -14.08 21.03 1.71
C GLU A 24 -13.93 19.56 2.09
N LEU A 25 -15.02 18.90 2.52
CA LEU A 25 -15.03 17.49 2.85
C LEU A 25 -14.63 16.63 1.65
N GLY A 26 -15.21 16.88 0.47
CA GLY A 26 -14.82 16.18 -0.76
C GLY A 26 -13.34 16.37 -1.13
N LYS A 27 -12.76 17.55 -0.85
CA LYS A 27 -11.33 17.80 -1.05
C LYS A 27 -10.48 16.96 -0.09
N VAL A 28 -10.84 16.92 1.19
CA VAL A 28 -10.10 16.16 2.21
C VAL A 28 -10.15 14.66 1.94
N ILE A 29 -11.31 14.12 1.53
CA ILE A 29 -11.45 12.70 1.16
C ILE A 29 -10.50 12.37 0.00
N LEU A 30 -10.48 13.19 -1.05
CA LEU A 30 -9.60 12.98 -2.20
C LEU A 30 -8.12 13.03 -1.82
N GLU A 31 -7.74 13.98 -0.96
CA GLU A 31 -6.37 14.09 -0.46
C GLU A 31 -5.98 12.87 0.38
N GLN A 32 -6.89 12.37 1.24
CA GLN A 32 -6.68 11.16 2.01
C GLN A 32 -6.48 9.94 1.10
N ASP A 33 -7.34 9.76 0.10
CA ASP A 33 -7.27 8.65 -0.83
C ASP A 33 -5.99 8.70 -1.68
N GLU A 34 -5.59 9.88 -2.14
CA GLU A 34 -4.33 10.07 -2.87
C GLU A 34 -3.12 9.75 -1.98
N MET A 35 -3.14 10.18 -0.72
CA MET A 35 -2.09 9.88 0.25
C MET A 35 -1.96 8.38 0.50
N ILE A 36 -3.08 7.67 0.68
CA ILE A 36 -3.09 6.26 1.04
C ILE A 36 -2.75 5.36 -0.15
N ASN A 37 -3.29 5.65 -1.34
CA ASN A 37 -3.24 4.73 -2.47
C ASN A 37 -2.11 5.04 -3.46
N ALA A 38 -1.66 6.30 -3.54
CA ALA A 38 -0.59 6.71 -4.43
C ALA A 38 0.69 7.09 -3.67
N ILE A 39 0.62 8.08 -2.77
CA ILE A 39 1.83 8.66 -2.17
C ILE A 39 2.55 7.66 -1.28
N LYS A 40 1.84 7.07 -0.30
CA LYS A 40 2.46 6.13 0.64
C LYS A 40 3.09 4.93 -0.06
N PRO A 41 2.40 4.19 -0.95
CA PRO A 41 2.97 3.03 -1.60
C PRO A 41 4.12 3.37 -2.57
N ASN A 42 4.06 4.53 -3.24
CA ASN A 42 5.14 4.96 -4.12
C ASN A 42 6.40 5.32 -3.32
N LEU A 43 6.23 5.99 -2.17
CA LEU A 43 7.32 6.29 -1.26
C LEU A 43 7.93 5.02 -0.66
N GLU A 44 7.09 4.05 -0.27
CA GLU A 44 7.54 2.73 0.19
C GLU A 44 8.34 2.02 -0.92
N ALA A 45 7.89 2.08 -2.17
CA ALA A 45 8.60 1.49 -3.29
C ALA A 45 9.96 2.19 -3.56
N GLU A 46 10.02 3.51 -3.51
CA GLU A 46 11.27 4.27 -3.61
C GLU A 46 12.24 3.97 -2.47
N TYR A 47 11.72 3.82 -1.24
CA TYR A 47 12.50 3.39 -0.08
C TYR A 47 13.12 2.01 -0.33
N GLN A 48 12.31 1.03 -0.76
CA GLN A 48 12.80 -0.32 -1.04
C GLN A 48 13.87 -0.31 -2.14
N LYS A 49 13.66 0.47 -3.20
CA LYS A 49 14.63 0.62 -4.30
C LYS A 49 15.95 1.23 -3.86
N THR A 50 15.96 2.16 -2.91
CA THR A 50 17.16 2.92 -2.52
C THR A 50 17.87 2.36 -1.30
N ILE A 51 17.11 1.85 -0.33
CA ILE A 51 17.59 1.40 0.98
C ILE A 51 17.34 -0.10 1.15
N GLY A 52 16.19 -0.60 0.71
CA GLY A 52 15.79 -2.00 0.95
C GLY A 52 16.78 -3.04 0.42
N TYR A 53 17.39 -2.83 -0.75
CA TYR A 53 18.43 -3.75 -1.25
C TYR A 53 19.69 -3.77 -0.36
N LYS A 54 20.03 -2.63 0.26
CA LYS A 54 21.14 -2.54 1.23
C LYS A 54 20.78 -3.22 2.55
N GLU A 55 19.53 -3.11 2.99
CA GLU A 55 19.03 -3.82 4.17
C GLU A 55 19.07 -5.34 3.95
N LEU A 56 18.67 -5.80 2.76
CA LEU A 56 18.79 -7.20 2.36
C LEU A 56 20.26 -7.66 2.37
N GLU A 57 21.15 -6.91 1.73
CA GLU A 57 22.59 -7.20 1.71
C GLU A 57 23.18 -7.23 3.13
N CYS A 58 22.76 -6.31 4.01
CA CYS A 58 23.19 -6.29 5.41
C CYS A 58 22.71 -7.55 6.14
N LEU A 59 21.45 -7.94 5.95
CA LEU A 59 20.85 -9.12 6.56
C LEU A 59 21.55 -10.41 6.09
N GLU A 60 21.81 -10.55 4.79
CA GLU A 60 22.54 -11.69 4.23
C GLU A 60 23.95 -11.80 4.81
N ASN A 61 24.67 -10.67 4.88
CA ASN A 61 26.01 -10.63 5.48
C ASN A 61 25.99 -10.95 6.99
N GLU A 62 24.98 -10.48 7.71
CA GLU A 62 24.80 -10.79 9.12
C GLU A 62 24.56 -12.28 9.34
N ILE A 63 23.68 -12.89 8.54
CA ILE A 63 23.39 -14.33 8.58
C ILE A 63 24.65 -15.13 8.24
N ALA A 64 25.37 -14.77 7.18
CA ALA A 64 26.62 -15.43 6.81
C ALA A 64 27.67 -15.34 7.94
N SER A 65 27.82 -14.18 8.57
CA SER A 65 28.74 -14.02 9.70
C SER A 65 28.34 -14.88 10.89
N ARG A 66 27.04 -14.93 11.22
CA ARG A 66 26.51 -15.75 12.32
C ARG A 66 26.69 -17.23 12.03
N ARG A 67 26.42 -17.69 10.80
CA ARG A 67 26.62 -19.09 10.37
C ARG A 67 28.07 -19.50 10.55
N ILE A 68 29.02 -18.69 10.09
CA ILE A 68 30.46 -18.96 10.24
C ILE A 68 30.86 -19.01 11.72
N LYS A 69 30.41 -18.06 12.55
CA LYS A 69 30.68 -18.07 14.00
C LYS A 69 30.15 -19.34 14.65
N ARG A 70 28.91 -19.71 14.31
CA ARG A 70 28.27 -20.90 14.85
C ARG A 70 28.98 -22.19 14.43
N GLN A 71 29.42 -22.26 13.17
CA GLN A 71 30.24 -23.35 12.67
C GLN A 71 31.53 -23.50 13.48
N ILE A 72 32.24 -22.38 13.74
CA ILE A 72 33.45 -22.38 14.56
C ILE A 72 33.16 -22.90 15.98
N GLU A 73 32.05 -22.47 16.60
CA GLU A 73 31.65 -22.95 17.93
C GLU A 73 31.41 -24.47 17.96
N LEU A 74 30.71 -25.01 16.97
CA LEU A 74 30.43 -26.45 16.87
C LEU A 74 31.72 -27.26 16.69
N LEU A 75 32.60 -26.80 15.78
CA LEU A 75 33.90 -27.44 15.55
C LEU A 75 34.78 -27.38 16.81
N GLN A 76 34.87 -26.22 17.46
CA GLN A 76 35.67 -26.07 18.69
C GLN A 76 35.13 -26.94 19.83
N ALA A 77 33.81 -27.07 19.95
CA ALA A 77 33.19 -27.95 20.94
C ALA A 77 33.50 -29.43 20.68
N ALA A 78 33.46 -29.88 19.41
CA ALA A 78 33.83 -31.23 19.03
C ALA A 78 35.31 -31.53 19.30
N ILE A 79 36.22 -30.59 18.96
CA ILE A 79 37.66 -30.70 19.26
C ILE A 79 37.88 -30.85 20.77
N ASN A 80 37.22 -30.02 21.58
CA ASN A 80 37.35 -30.06 23.04
C ASN A 80 36.84 -31.37 23.65
N ARG A 81 35.87 -32.02 23.01
CA ARG A 81 35.34 -33.33 23.41
C ARG A 81 36.11 -34.52 22.83
N GLN A 82 37.12 -34.29 21.99
CA GLN A 82 37.84 -35.32 21.23
C GLN A 82 36.90 -36.19 20.37
N GLU A 83 35.81 -35.59 19.87
CA GLU A 83 34.86 -36.26 18.97
C GLU A 83 35.35 -36.19 17.52
N GLU A 84 34.97 -37.20 16.72
CA GLU A 84 35.21 -37.18 15.28
C GLU A 84 34.29 -36.15 14.61
N ILE A 85 34.87 -35.21 13.88
CA ILE A 85 34.12 -34.13 13.24
C ILE A 85 33.50 -34.67 11.95
N ASP A 86 32.18 -34.78 11.94
CA ASP A 86 31.39 -35.09 10.75
C ASP A 86 30.91 -33.76 10.11
N PRO A 87 31.55 -33.27 9.04
CA PRO A 87 31.22 -31.98 8.45
C PRO A 87 29.80 -31.92 7.90
N GLU A 88 29.25 -33.04 7.44
CA GLU A 88 27.91 -33.10 6.85
C GLU A 88 26.82 -32.90 7.92
N LYS A 89 27.01 -33.46 9.11
CA LYS A 89 26.11 -33.23 10.25
C LYS A 89 26.18 -31.80 10.78
N VAL A 90 27.36 -31.19 10.77
CA VAL A 90 27.52 -29.79 11.19
C VAL A 90 26.78 -28.87 10.23
N GLU A 91 26.88 -29.10 8.92
CA GLU A 91 26.14 -28.30 7.93
C GLU A 91 24.63 -28.51 8.03
N GLN A 92 24.13 -29.74 8.20
CA GLN A 92 22.70 -29.98 8.41
C GLN A 92 22.17 -29.27 9.66
N GLN A 93 22.91 -29.35 10.77
CA GLN A 93 22.53 -28.64 11.99
C GLN A 93 22.49 -27.11 11.78
N LEU A 94 23.44 -26.56 11.03
CA LEU A 94 23.46 -25.13 10.70
C LEU A 94 22.29 -24.76 9.79
N ASP A 95 21.97 -25.55 8.77
CA ASP A 95 20.85 -25.28 7.87
C ASP A 95 19.51 -25.30 8.65
N ASP A 96 19.32 -26.26 9.56
CA ASP A 96 18.14 -26.31 10.43
C ASP A 96 18.08 -25.11 11.39
N GLU A 97 19.19 -24.73 12.02
CA GLU A 97 19.26 -23.57 12.94
C GLU A 97 19.01 -22.24 12.21
N PHE A 98 19.36 -22.14 10.92
CA PHE A 98 19.27 -20.92 10.12
C PHE A 98 18.07 -20.85 9.17
N GLN A 99 17.23 -21.89 9.10
CA GLN A 99 16.07 -21.94 8.21
C GLN A 99 15.14 -20.72 8.36
N GLU A 100 14.80 -20.36 9.60
CA GLU A 100 13.95 -19.17 9.89
C GLU A 100 14.60 -17.86 9.41
N TRP A 101 15.92 -17.80 9.35
CA TRP A 101 16.64 -16.63 8.85
C TRP A 101 16.59 -16.56 7.33
N TYR A 102 16.67 -17.70 6.64
CA TYR A 102 16.50 -17.75 5.19
C TYR A 102 15.08 -17.36 4.76
N GLU A 103 14.06 -17.79 5.49
CA GLU A 103 12.68 -17.36 5.25
C GLU A 103 12.50 -15.84 5.39
N LYS A 104 13.20 -15.21 6.34
CA LYS A 104 13.21 -13.74 6.49
C LYS A 104 13.86 -13.05 5.29
N VAL A 105 14.99 -13.59 4.80
CA VAL A 105 15.66 -13.08 3.60
C VAL A 105 14.72 -13.17 2.39
N GLU A 106 14.07 -14.30 2.19
CA GLU A 106 13.11 -14.49 1.10
C GLU A 106 11.93 -13.52 1.20
N THR A 107 11.41 -13.29 2.41
CA THR A 107 10.34 -12.31 2.64
C THR A 107 10.78 -10.89 2.28
N HIS A 108 11.99 -10.49 2.66
CA HIS A 108 12.55 -9.18 2.30
C HIS A 108 12.79 -9.05 0.78
N TYR A 109 13.28 -10.13 0.15
CA TYR A 109 13.45 -10.18 -1.29
C TYR A 109 12.12 -10.01 -2.03
N ASN A 110 11.05 -10.68 -1.59
CA ASN A 110 9.73 -10.55 -2.18
C ASN A 110 9.19 -9.12 -2.07
N LYS A 111 9.39 -8.45 -0.93
CA LYS A 111 9.01 -7.03 -0.75
C LYS A 111 9.76 -6.11 -1.73
N LEU A 112 11.04 -6.37 -1.99
CA LEU A 112 11.82 -5.62 -2.97
C LEU A 112 11.30 -5.82 -4.38
N LYS A 113 10.95 -7.06 -4.73
CA LYS A 113 10.39 -7.38 -6.03
C LYS A 113 9.02 -6.72 -6.23
N GLU A 114 8.13 -6.80 -5.26
CA GLU A 114 6.82 -6.13 -5.29
C GLU A 114 6.96 -4.61 -5.46
N ALA A 115 7.92 -3.99 -4.76
CA ALA A 115 8.21 -2.57 -4.91
C ALA A 115 8.71 -2.23 -6.32
N GLN A 116 9.55 -3.08 -6.91
CA GLN A 116 10.05 -2.89 -8.26
C GLN A 116 8.94 -3.04 -9.31
N ASP A 117 8.15 -4.12 -9.22
CA ASP A 117 7.00 -4.37 -10.10
C ASP A 117 6.01 -3.20 -10.05
N ARG A 118 5.81 -2.60 -8.87
CA ARG A 118 4.96 -1.41 -8.70
C ARG A 118 5.52 -0.18 -9.42
N ILE A 119 6.82 0.08 -9.31
CA ILE A 119 7.46 1.23 -9.99
C ILE A 119 7.37 1.08 -11.51
N GLU A 120 7.57 -0.14 -12.00
CA GLU A 120 7.48 -0.46 -13.42
C GLU A 120 6.02 -0.41 -13.94
N GLY A 121 5.05 -0.71 -13.08
CA GLY A 121 3.61 -0.64 -13.38
C GLY A 121 2.97 0.74 -13.19
N LEU A 122 3.75 1.79 -12.91
CA LEU A 122 3.20 3.15 -12.78
C LEU A 122 2.64 3.64 -14.13
N MET A 123 1.42 4.18 -14.08
CA MET A 123 0.78 4.81 -15.23
C MET A 123 1.57 6.02 -15.73
N SER A 124 1.35 6.38 -17.01
CA SER A 124 1.86 7.63 -17.57
C SER A 124 1.27 8.85 -16.85
N ASP A 125 1.94 10.00 -16.93
CA ASP A 125 1.45 11.24 -16.33
C ASP A 125 0.07 11.66 -16.90
N GLU A 126 -0.20 11.35 -18.17
CA GLU A 126 -1.45 11.66 -18.84
C GLU A 126 -2.60 10.78 -18.31
N ASP A 127 -2.37 9.48 -18.22
CA ASP A 127 -3.32 8.51 -17.66
C ASP A 127 -3.59 8.77 -16.18
N SER A 128 -2.56 9.11 -15.40
CA SER A 128 -2.69 9.49 -13.99
C SER A 128 -3.53 10.75 -13.80
N ALA A 129 -3.36 11.75 -14.68
CA ALA A 129 -4.18 12.97 -14.65
C ALA A 129 -5.65 12.70 -15.01
N GLU A 130 -5.90 11.79 -15.96
CA GLU A 130 -7.26 11.34 -16.28
C GLU A 130 -7.88 10.56 -15.12
N PHE A 131 -7.14 9.61 -14.56
CA PHE A 131 -7.53 8.79 -13.42
C PHE A 131 -8.00 9.63 -12.23
N LYS A 132 -7.22 10.65 -11.85
CA LYS A 132 -7.59 11.58 -10.76
C LYS A 132 -8.86 12.39 -11.08
N LYS A 133 -9.02 12.83 -12.33
CA LYS A 133 -10.22 13.57 -12.75
C LYS A 133 -11.48 12.69 -12.70
N LEU A 134 -11.36 11.44 -13.14
CA LEU A 134 -12.44 10.47 -13.12
C LEU A 134 -12.83 10.11 -11.69
N TYR A 135 -11.84 9.76 -10.85
CA TYR A 135 -12.08 9.46 -9.44
C TYR A 135 -12.74 10.63 -8.70
N ARG A 136 -12.25 11.86 -8.90
CA ARG A 136 -12.88 13.06 -8.34
C ARG A 136 -14.37 13.16 -8.66
N LYS A 137 -14.77 12.90 -9.91
CA LYS A 137 -16.19 12.91 -10.29
C LYS A 137 -16.98 11.82 -9.59
N LEU A 138 -16.36 10.64 -9.39
CA LEU A 138 -16.97 9.50 -8.72
C LEU A 138 -17.20 9.79 -7.22
N VAL A 139 -16.21 10.36 -6.52
CA VAL A 139 -16.32 10.78 -5.11
C VAL A 139 -17.47 11.77 -4.90
N PHE A 140 -17.53 12.84 -5.71
CA PHE A 140 -18.61 13.83 -5.55
C PHE A 140 -20.01 13.27 -5.85
N LYS A 141 -20.12 12.22 -6.67
CA LYS A 141 -21.41 11.61 -7.04
C LYS A 141 -21.87 10.52 -6.08
N LEU A 142 -20.96 9.72 -5.54
CA LEU A 142 -21.29 8.45 -4.87
C LEU A 142 -20.75 8.34 -3.45
N HIS A 143 -19.99 9.33 -2.93
CA HIS A 143 -19.47 9.21 -1.57
C HIS A 143 -20.60 9.24 -0.52
N PRO A 144 -20.64 8.28 0.44
CA PRO A 144 -21.72 8.17 1.43
C PRO A 144 -21.87 9.41 2.31
N ASP A 145 -20.76 10.09 2.67
CA ASP A 145 -20.83 11.32 3.47
C ASP A 145 -21.32 12.55 2.69
N LEU A 146 -21.19 12.55 1.36
CA LEU A 146 -21.69 13.63 0.50
C LEU A 146 -23.13 13.37 0.06
N ASN A 147 -23.55 12.11 -0.02
CA ASN A 147 -24.90 11.71 -0.39
C ASN A 147 -25.44 10.68 0.63
N PRO A 148 -26.04 11.13 1.74
CA PRO A 148 -26.52 10.25 2.81
C PRO A 148 -27.74 9.38 2.41
N ASN A 149 -28.49 9.75 1.38
CA ASN A 149 -29.72 9.08 0.93
C ASN A 149 -29.47 8.20 -0.32
N GLN A 150 -28.42 7.38 -0.32
CA GLN A 150 -28.09 6.53 -1.45
C GLN A 150 -28.91 5.22 -1.50
N SER A 151 -29.18 4.76 -2.71
CA SER A 151 -29.69 3.42 -2.98
C SER A 151 -28.60 2.34 -2.77
N LYS A 152 -29.02 1.08 -2.61
CA LYS A 152 -28.09 -0.05 -2.50
C LYS A 152 -27.17 -0.19 -3.73
N ASP A 153 -27.66 0.21 -4.90
CA ASP A 153 -26.90 0.13 -6.15
C ASP A 153 -25.79 1.19 -6.21
N GLU A 154 -26.05 2.40 -5.72
CA GLU A 154 -25.06 3.48 -5.62
C GLU A 154 -23.95 3.15 -4.63
N VAL A 155 -24.29 2.53 -3.50
CA VAL A 155 -23.30 2.03 -2.53
C VAL A 155 -22.41 0.95 -3.15
N ASN A 156 -22.99 0.02 -3.90
CA ASN A 156 -22.20 -1.01 -4.61
C ASN A 156 -21.30 -0.40 -5.70
N LEU A 157 -21.79 0.62 -6.42
CA LEU A 157 -20.99 1.35 -7.41
C LEU A 157 -19.83 2.10 -6.74
N TRP A 158 -20.06 2.70 -5.58
CA TRP A 158 -19.00 3.33 -4.77
C TRP A 158 -17.93 2.31 -4.37
N HIS A 159 -18.32 1.15 -3.85
CA HIS A 159 -17.38 0.09 -3.49
C HIS A 159 -16.54 -0.39 -4.67
N ARG A 160 -17.15 -0.57 -5.85
CA ARG A 160 -16.41 -0.90 -7.07
C ARG A 160 -15.45 0.22 -7.48
N GLY A 161 -15.88 1.48 -7.38
CA GLY A 161 -15.02 2.63 -7.64
C GLY A 161 -13.82 2.72 -6.69
N GLN A 162 -14.00 2.38 -5.41
CA GLN A 162 -12.89 2.31 -4.46
C GLN A 162 -11.90 1.19 -4.80
N LEU A 163 -12.40 0.01 -5.20
CA LEU A 163 -11.54 -1.11 -5.60
C LEU A 163 -10.74 -0.77 -6.88
N ALA A 164 -11.41 -0.19 -7.89
CA ALA A 164 -10.75 0.28 -9.10
C ALA A 164 -9.68 1.35 -8.80
N TYR A 165 -9.98 2.27 -7.87
CA TYR A 165 -9.02 3.30 -7.45
C TYR A 165 -7.79 2.70 -6.74
N GLN A 166 -8.01 1.74 -5.83
CA GLN A 166 -6.93 1.04 -5.13
C GLN A 166 -6.08 0.18 -6.06
N GLY A 167 -6.70 -0.45 -7.06
CA GLY A 167 -6.04 -1.28 -8.06
C GLY A 167 -5.34 -0.49 -9.17
N GLY A 168 -5.58 0.81 -9.29
CA GLY A 168 -5.05 1.61 -10.40
C GLY A 168 -5.71 1.30 -11.74
N ASP A 169 -6.93 0.75 -11.75
CA ASP A 169 -7.63 0.34 -12.97
C ASP A 169 -8.39 1.53 -13.60
N LEU A 170 -7.75 2.15 -14.59
CA LEU A 170 -8.31 3.28 -15.33
C LEU A 170 -9.55 2.88 -16.15
N ASP A 171 -9.57 1.67 -16.71
CA ASP A 171 -10.65 1.22 -17.59
C ASP A 171 -11.91 0.88 -16.79
N GLU A 172 -11.75 0.33 -15.59
CA GLU A 172 -12.85 0.12 -14.66
C GLU A 172 -13.43 1.45 -14.16
N LEU A 173 -12.59 2.43 -13.82
CA LEU A 173 -13.08 3.78 -13.47
C LEU A 173 -13.81 4.48 -14.62
N ARG A 174 -13.34 4.33 -15.86
CA ARG A 174 -14.04 4.84 -17.06
C ARG A 174 -15.42 4.20 -17.20
N SER A 175 -15.51 2.88 -16.97
CA SER A 175 -16.76 2.12 -17.10
C SER A 175 -17.80 2.50 -16.04
N LEU A 176 -17.38 2.93 -14.85
CA LEU A 176 -18.27 3.34 -13.75
C LEU A 176 -18.82 4.78 -13.90
N ILE A 177 -18.28 5.57 -14.83
CA ILE A 177 -18.64 6.98 -15.03
C ILE A 177 -19.60 7.19 -16.22
N ILE A 178 -19.78 6.18 -17.07
CA ILE A 178 -20.74 6.12 -18.19
C ILE A 178 -22.16 5.98 -17.65
#